data_AF-F0YQ65-F1
#
_entry.id   AF-F0YQ65-F1
#
_cell.length_a   1.000
_cell.length_b   1.000
_cell.length_c   1.000
_cell.angle_alpha   90.00
_cell.angle_beta   90.00
_cell.angle_gamma   90.00
#
_symmetry.space_group_name_H-M   'P 1'
#
loop_
_entity.id
_entity.type
_entity.pdbx_description
1 polymer ?
#
loop_
_entity_poly.entity_id
_entity_poly.type
_entity_poly.pdbx_seq_one_letter_code
_entity_poly.pdbx_strand_id
1 'polypeptide(L)'
;MSHAVYGGELFLILGPSGSGKTSLVTILAGRNATGSWSGALLAEGAPAGRGPRRSTGFVDQQPLFFSTLTVRESLTYTGRLRLPTVGAKGVRATVERVLNDLDLGRCGDTYVGDERLKGISGGEKKRLQIAAELVSDPNTLVLDEPTSGLDAATALLTVRSVSRIANDGAKAVVAVVHQPRAALMLLFDMALVLSEGRPAYSGHPGDELLRHFSTLGLEPPAHDNPADFVMDLVAVPDEIFETDAESVAALDLRKRDRTRVLDAYGASRGAADAARRYGAAAAAAAGEARERREPAPSSWLYQFDVLARRAFTYKFRDEMVVVTQVSMALIMAVLLGAIYYDLGLGQESVQNRVGAVSFSMLLMSF
;
A
#
# COMPACT_ATOMS: atom_id res chain seq x y z
N MET A 1 -17.84 14.67 -6.43
CA MET A 1 -16.47 15.16 -6.70
C MET A 1 -16.02 14.62 -8.04
N SER A 2 -15.43 15.45 -8.90
CA SER A 2 -14.92 15.04 -10.23
C SER A 2 -13.46 15.49 -10.33
N HIS A 3 -12.55 14.58 -10.67
CA HIS A 3 -11.13 14.87 -10.84
C HIS A 3 -10.52 13.87 -11.84
N ALA A 4 -9.44 14.28 -12.51
CA ALA A 4 -8.61 13.39 -13.33
C ALA A 4 -7.13 13.53 -12.95
N VAL A 5 -6.41 12.42 -13.03
CA VAL A 5 -4.95 12.33 -12.86
C VAL A 5 -4.40 11.74 -14.14
N TYR A 6 -3.44 12.41 -14.77
CA TYR A 6 -2.85 11.97 -16.03
C TYR A 6 -1.53 11.22 -15.80
N GLY A 7 -1.09 10.47 -16.80
CA GLY A 7 0.22 9.84 -16.79
C GLY A 7 1.34 10.88 -16.67
N GLY A 8 2.30 10.62 -15.78
CA GLY A 8 3.38 11.56 -15.45
C GLY A 8 3.10 12.42 -14.21
N GLU A 9 1.83 12.52 -13.79
CA GLU A 9 1.46 13.38 -12.65
C GLU A 9 1.47 12.65 -11.31
N LEU A 10 1.87 13.38 -10.27
CA LEU A 10 1.80 12.98 -8.87
C LEU A 10 0.69 13.75 -8.19
N PHE A 11 -0.28 12.99 -7.69
CA PHE A 11 -1.47 13.49 -7.02
C PHE A 11 -1.41 13.21 -5.52
N LEU A 12 -1.37 14.25 -4.71
CA LEU A 12 -1.33 14.19 -3.26
C LEU A 12 -2.75 14.22 -2.68
N ILE A 13 -3.04 13.35 -1.71
CA ILE A 13 -4.27 13.39 -0.91
C ILE A 13 -3.90 13.67 0.55
N LEU A 14 -4.45 14.76 1.07
CA LEU A 14 -4.31 15.24 2.45
C LEU A 14 -5.68 15.27 3.16
N GLY A 15 -5.66 15.33 4.48
CA GLY A 15 -6.85 15.41 5.30
C GLY A 15 -6.69 14.69 6.64
N PRO A 16 -7.49 15.01 7.66
CA PRO A 16 -7.41 14.39 8.99
C PRO A 16 -7.74 12.90 8.94
N SER A 17 -7.45 12.18 10.03
CA SER A 17 -7.99 10.84 10.26
C SER A 17 -9.51 10.85 10.11
N GLY A 18 -10.09 9.79 9.52
CA GLY A 18 -11.54 9.72 9.29
C GLY A 18 -12.07 10.53 8.09
N SER A 19 -11.26 11.35 7.41
CA SER A 19 -11.71 12.13 6.24
C SER A 19 -12.02 11.30 4.98
N GLY A 20 -11.76 10.00 4.99
CA GLY A 20 -12.04 9.09 3.87
C GLY A 20 -10.90 8.91 2.86
N LYS A 21 -9.66 9.34 3.18
CA LYS A 21 -8.48 9.19 2.29
C LYS A 21 -8.24 7.74 1.86
N THR A 22 -8.05 6.84 2.84
CA THR A 22 -7.84 5.40 2.62
C THR A 22 -9.01 4.76 1.86
N SER A 23 -10.24 5.14 2.20
CA SER A 23 -11.44 4.68 1.48
C SER A 23 -11.43 5.12 0.02
N LEU A 24 -11.08 6.39 -0.26
CA LEU A 24 -10.99 6.92 -1.61
C LEU A 24 -9.92 6.19 -2.43
N VAL A 25 -8.71 6.03 -1.90
CA VAL A 25 -7.66 5.32 -2.64
C VAL A 25 -7.95 3.83 -2.84
N THR A 26 -8.64 3.19 -1.89
CA THR A 26 -9.10 1.81 -2.03
C THR A 26 -10.11 1.67 -3.17
N ILE A 27 -11.04 2.62 -3.30
CA ILE A 27 -12.00 2.69 -4.43
C ILE A 27 -11.27 2.93 -5.75
N LEU A 28 -10.35 3.90 -5.79
CA LEU A 28 -9.54 4.21 -6.98
C LEU A 28 -8.67 3.04 -7.42
N ALA A 29 -8.25 2.17 -6.50
CA ALA A 29 -7.49 0.97 -6.79
C ALA A 29 -8.34 -0.24 -7.22
N GLY A 30 -9.68 -0.14 -7.14
CA GLY A 30 -10.57 -1.26 -7.47
C GLY A 30 -10.50 -2.39 -6.43
N ARG A 31 -10.10 -2.06 -5.19
CA ARG A 31 -10.15 -2.99 -4.07
C ARG A 31 -11.55 -2.95 -3.43
N ASN A 32 -11.87 -3.97 -2.65
CA ASN A 32 -13.12 -4.04 -1.90
C ASN A 32 -13.12 -2.97 -0.79
N ALA A 33 -13.59 -1.77 -1.13
CA ALA A 33 -13.90 -0.75 -0.13
C ALA A 33 -15.15 -1.17 0.64
N THR A 34 -15.12 -1.00 1.96
CA THR A 34 -16.27 -1.23 2.82
C THR A 34 -17.35 -0.16 2.57
N GLY A 35 -18.61 -0.55 2.59
CA GLY A 35 -19.75 0.35 2.39
C GLY A 35 -20.20 0.47 0.92
N SER A 36 -21.11 1.43 0.68
CA SER A 36 -21.63 1.72 -0.65
C SER A 36 -21.05 3.03 -1.17
N TRP A 37 -20.72 3.05 -2.46
CA TRP A 37 -20.27 4.26 -3.15
C TRP A 37 -20.99 4.39 -4.49
N SER A 38 -21.12 5.63 -4.95
CA SER A 38 -21.78 6.02 -6.20
C SER A 38 -20.87 6.93 -7.02
N GLY A 39 -21.20 7.09 -8.30
CA GLY A 39 -20.40 7.87 -9.26
C GLY A 39 -19.79 7.01 -10.36
N ALA A 40 -19.08 7.66 -11.27
CA ALA A 40 -18.42 7.03 -12.41
C ALA A 40 -16.90 7.12 -12.27
N LEU A 41 -16.24 5.97 -12.37
CA LEU A 41 -14.79 5.88 -12.38
C LEU A 41 -14.32 5.57 -13.81
N LEU A 42 -13.33 6.32 -14.27
CA LEU A 42 -12.62 6.04 -15.51
C LEU A 42 -11.19 5.64 -15.15
N ALA A 43 -10.69 4.55 -15.73
CA ALA A 43 -9.31 4.13 -15.63
C ALA A 43 -8.79 3.87 -17.05
N GLU A 44 -7.63 4.41 -17.39
CA GLU A 44 -7.01 4.24 -18.71
C GLU A 44 -7.94 4.60 -19.89
N GLY A 45 -8.79 5.62 -19.70
CA GLY A 45 -9.74 6.06 -20.72
C GLY A 45 -10.96 5.15 -20.92
N ALA A 46 -11.24 4.21 -20.01
CA ALA A 46 -12.43 3.37 -20.07
C ALA A 46 -13.20 3.37 -18.74
N PRO A 47 -14.53 3.12 -18.75
CA PRO A 47 -15.30 2.87 -17.54
C PRO A 47 -14.68 1.74 -16.72
N ALA A 48 -14.35 2.03 -15.46
CA ALA A 48 -13.71 1.08 -14.57
C ALA A 48 -14.75 0.43 -13.65
N GLY A 49 -14.74 -0.90 -13.59
CA GLY A 49 -15.55 -1.67 -12.65
C GLY A 49 -15.06 -1.55 -11.20
N ARG A 50 -15.81 -2.18 -10.29
CA ARG A 50 -15.46 -2.22 -8.86
C ARG A 50 -14.35 -3.21 -8.51
N GLY A 51 -14.02 -4.11 -9.44
CA GLY A 51 -13.01 -5.15 -9.24
C GLY A 51 -11.57 -4.65 -9.41
N PRO A 52 -10.60 -5.47 -8.98
CA PRO A 52 -9.18 -5.14 -9.08
C PRO A 52 -8.74 -5.09 -10.54
N ARG A 53 -7.80 -4.19 -10.84
CA ARG A 53 -7.26 -3.96 -12.19
C ARG A 53 -5.79 -4.34 -12.24
N ARG A 54 -5.36 -5.05 -13.28
CA ARG A 54 -3.94 -5.42 -13.43
C ARG A 54 -3.04 -4.23 -13.71
N SER A 55 -3.59 -3.17 -14.32
CA SER A 55 -2.87 -1.94 -14.62
C SER A 55 -2.71 -1.01 -13.41
N THR A 56 -3.27 -1.36 -12.24
CA THR A 56 -3.17 -0.58 -11.02
C THR A 56 -2.32 -1.30 -9.98
N GLY A 57 -1.22 -0.66 -9.55
CA GLY A 57 -0.44 -1.09 -8.39
C GLY A 57 -0.95 -0.39 -7.13
N PHE A 58 -1.08 -1.13 -6.02
CA PHE A 58 -1.51 -0.55 -4.74
C PHE A 58 -0.51 -0.90 -3.65
N VAL A 59 0.13 0.12 -3.09
CA VAL A 59 1.04 -0.01 -1.96
C VAL A 59 0.27 0.22 -0.68
N ASP A 60 0.14 -0.85 0.09
CA ASP A 60 -0.53 -0.84 1.40
C ASP A 60 0.32 -0.14 2.47
N GLN A 61 -0.33 0.31 3.54
CA GLN A 61 0.33 1.00 4.64
C GLN A 61 1.38 0.09 5.31
N GLN A 62 1.03 -1.18 5.53
CA GLN A 62 1.91 -2.17 6.17
C GLN A 62 2.62 -3.10 5.17
N PRO A 63 3.95 -3.27 5.27
CA PRO A 63 4.70 -4.20 4.44
C PRO A 63 4.42 -5.65 4.80
N LEU A 64 3.88 -6.41 3.84
CA LEU A 64 3.68 -7.85 3.95
C LEU A 64 4.72 -8.59 3.09
N PHE A 65 5.87 -8.90 3.70
CA PHE A 65 6.94 -9.67 3.07
C PHE A 65 7.38 -10.83 3.96
N PHE A 66 7.83 -11.91 3.33
CA PHE A 66 8.48 -13.01 4.03
C PHE A 66 9.87 -12.58 4.48
N SER A 67 10.15 -12.63 5.78
CA SER A 67 11.39 -12.14 6.37
C SER A 67 12.63 -12.91 5.92
N THR A 68 12.51 -14.23 5.66
CA THR A 68 13.63 -15.10 5.24
C THR A 68 13.90 -15.09 3.72
N LEU A 69 13.13 -14.32 2.94
CA LEU A 69 13.43 -14.08 1.53
C LEU A 69 14.31 -12.84 1.38
N THR A 70 15.14 -12.82 0.35
CA THR A 70 15.88 -11.60 -0.01
C THR A 70 14.98 -10.60 -0.74
N VAL A 71 15.43 -9.34 -0.82
CA VAL A 71 14.76 -8.29 -1.61
C VAL A 71 14.57 -8.75 -3.06
N ARG A 72 15.63 -9.25 -3.70
CA ARG A 72 15.61 -9.72 -5.09
C ARG A 72 14.73 -10.95 -5.28
N GLU A 73 14.75 -11.90 -4.34
CA GLU A 73 13.86 -13.07 -4.38
C GLU A 73 12.38 -12.65 -4.27
N SER A 74 12.07 -11.75 -3.35
CA SER A 74 10.70 -11.23 -3.15
C SER A 74 10.16 -10.59 -4.42
N LEU A 75 10.96 -9.77 -5.10
CA LEU A 75 10.61 -9.16 -6.39
C LEU A 75 10.55 -10.19 -7.52
N THR A 76 11.45 -11.17 -7.54
CA THR A 76 11.47 -12.24 -8.56
C THR A 76 10.23 -13.12 -8.49
N TYR A 77 9.80 -13.52 -7.29
CA TYR A 77 8.56 -14.29 -7.12
C TYR A 77 7.33 -13.47 -7.55
N THR A 78 7.29 -12.18 -7.19
CA THR A 78 6.23 -11.27 -7.61
C THR A 78 6.19 -11.14 -9.14
N GLY A 79 7.34 -10.93 -9.77
CA GLY A 79 7.45 -10.82 -11.22
C GLY A 79 7.05 -12.09 -11.96
N ARG A 80 7.45 -13.28 -11.47
CA ARG A 80 7.02 -14.54 -12.08
C ARG A 80 5.49 -14.68 -12.08
N LEU A 81 4.83 -14.29 -10.99
CA LEU A 81 3.37 -14.39 -10.88
C LEU A 81 2.63 -13.33 -11.70
N ARG A 82 3.15 -12.09 -11.74
CA ARG A 82 2.50 -10.95 -12.38
C ARG A 82 2.87 -10.74 -13.85
N LEU A 83 3.99 -11.32 -14.33
CA LEU A 83 4.49 -11.21 -15.71
C LEU A 83 4.63 -12.59 -16.39
N PRO A 84 3.52 -13.33 -16.61
CA PRO A 84 3.57 -14.68 -17.16
C PRO A 84 4.16 -14.78 -18.58
N THR A 85 4.11 -13.71 -19.36
CA THR A 85 4.46 -13.68 -20.79
C THR A 85 5.92 -13.32 -21.06
N VAL A 86 6.64 -12.76 -20.09
CA VAL A 86 7.97 -12.16 -20.28
C VAL A 86 9.11 -13.18 -20.09
N GLY A 87 8.79 -14.35 -19.52
CA GLY A 87 9.76 -15.42 -19.24
C GLY A 87 10.79 -15.06 -18.16
N ALA A 88 11.59 -16.03 -17.74
CA ALA A 88 12.50 -15.87 -16.58
C ALA A 88 13.58 -14.79 -16.79
N LYS A 89 14.14 -14.66 -18.01
CA LYS A 89 15.13 -13.62 -18.33
C LYS A 89 14.53 -12.23 -18.27
N GLY A 90 13.33 -12.03 -18.83
CA GLY A 90 12.66 -10.74 -18.81
C GLY A 90 12.19 -10.33 -17.42
N VAL A 91 11.71 -11.29 -16.62
CA VAL A 91 11.42 -11.05 -15.19
C VAL A 91 12.69 -10.58 -14.47
N ARG A 92 13.82 -11.27 -14.66
CA ARG A 92 15.10 -10.87 -14.05
C ARG A 92 15.50 -9.44 -14.46
N ALA A 93 15.43 -9.11 -15.75
CA ALA A 93 15.76 -7.77 -16.23
C ALA A 93 14.86 -6.69 -15.61
N THR A 94 13.55 -6.99 -15.48
CA THR A 94 12.59 -6.09 -14.83
C THR A 94 12.92 -5.88 -13.36
N VAL A 95 13.27 -6.96 -12.65
CA VAL A 95 13.67 -6.89 -11.23
C VAL A 95 14.93 -6.05 -11.05
N GLU A 96 15.97 -6.24 -11.87
CA GLU A 96 17.19 -5.42 -11.80
C GLU A 96 16.90 -3.94 -12.07
N ARG A 97 16.06 -3.64 -13.06
CA ARG A 97 15.64 -2.27 -13.36
C ARG A 97 14.95 -1.63 -12.15
N VAL A 98 13.94 -2.29 -11.59
CA VAL A 98 13.19 -1.78 -10.42
C VAL A 98 14.08 -1.60 -9.20
N LEU A 99 15.03 -2.52 -8.96
CA LEU A 99 16.00 -2.38 -7.88
C LEU A 99 16.87 -1.14 -8.06
N ASN A 100 17.27 -0.81 -9.29
CA ASN A 100 18.05 0.40 -9.57
C ASN A 100 17.18 1.67 -9.49
N ASP A 101 15.94 1.63 -9.97
CA ASP A 101 15.01 2.76 -9.98
C ASP A 101 14.71 3.27 -8.55
N LEU A 102 14.73 2.38 -7.56
CA LEU A 102 14.46 2.66 -6.15
C LEU A 102 15.69 2.57 -5.23
N ASP A 103 16.90 2.48 -5.81
CA ASP A 103 18.16 2.41 -5.07
C ASP A 103 18.19 1.28 -4.00
N LEU A 104 17.73 0.10 -4.40
CA LEU A 104 17.73 -1.15 -3.63
C LEU A 104 18.81 -2.13 -4.10
N GLY A 105 19.61 -1.77 -5.11
CA GLY A 105 20.63 -2.66 -5.68
C GLY A 105 21.64 -3.19 -4.65
N ARG A 106 22.03 -2.36 -3.68
CA ARG A 106 23.00 -2.73 -2.61
C ARG A 106 22.45 -3.75 -1.62
N CYS A 107 21.14 -3.73 -1.34
CA CYS A 107 20.48 -4.64 -0.43
C CYS A 107 19.67 -5.73 -1.14
N GLY A 108 19.82 -5.86 -2.46
CA GLY A 108 19.10 -6.82 -3.30
C GLY A 108 19.21 -8.26 -2.80
N ASP A 109 20.39 -8.64 -2.32
CA ASP A 109 20.67 -10.01 -1.86
C ASP A 109 20.64 -10.14 -0.32
N THR A 110 20.19 -9.09 0.38
CA THR A 110 19.96 -9.09 1.83
C THR A 110 18.56 -9.60 2.15
N TYR A 111 18.41 -10.34 3.26
CA TYR A 111 17.09 -10.74 3.76
C TYR A 111 16.22 -9.54 4.11
N VAL A 112 14.93 -9.63 3.83
CA VAL A 112 13.96 -8.60 4.20
C VAL A 112 13.90 -8.44 5.72
N GLY A 113 13.97 -9.55 6.45
CA GLY A 113 13.98 -9.57 7.90
C GLY A 113 12.69 -9.10 8.57
N ASP A 114 12.68 -9.22 9.89
CA ASP A 114 11.62 -8.82 10.81
C ASP A 114 12.24 -8.51 12.18
N GLU A 115 11.43 -8.47 13.24
CA GLU A 115 11.91 -8.21 14.61
C GLU A 115 12.86 -9.30 15.14
N ARG A 116 12.80 -10.51 14.58
CA ARG A 116 13.59 -11.68 15.02
C ARG A 116 14.80 -11.90 14.13
N LEU A 117 14.62 -11.73 12.81
CA LEU A 117 15.67 -11.87 11.82
C LEU A 117 16.14 -10.50 11.34
N LYS A 118 17.39 -10.16 11.61
CA LYS A 118 18.02 -8.95 11.07
C LYS A 118 17.92 -8.92 9.54
N GLY A 119 17.41 -7.83 9.00
CA GLY A 119 17.28 -7.61 7.56
C GLY A 119 17.56 -6.17 7.15
N ILE A 120 16.89 -5.75 6.08
CA ILE A 120 16.96 -4.38 5.55
C ILE A 120 16.35 -3.36 6.51
N SER A 121 16.73 -2.09 6.36
CA SER A 121 16.16 -0.97 7.11
C SER A 121 14.67 -0.73 6.80
N GLY A 122 13.97 -0.01 7.67
CA GLY A 122 12.56 0.37 7.45
C GLY A 122 12.35 1.16 6.14
N GLY A 123 13.28 2.07 5.81
CA GLY A 123 13.26 2.83 4.55
C GLY A 123 13.47 1.97 3.31
N GLU A 124 14.37 0.99 3.37
CA GLU A 124 14.53 0.00 2.30
C GLU A 124 13.29 -0.89 2.19
N LYS A 125 12.66 -1.27 3.31
CA LYS A 125 11.42 -2.07 3.32
C LYS A 125 10.26 -1.33 2.67
N LYS A 126 10.12 -0.02 2.90
CA LYS A 126 9.10 0.82 2.26
C LYS A 126 9.34 0.95 0.76
N ARG A 127 10.60 1.17 0.35
CA ARG A 127 10.97 1.15 -1.08
C ARG A 127 10.73 -0.22 -1.71
N LEU A 128 10.97 -1.32 -1.01
CA LEU A 128 10.65 -2.68 -1.47
C LEU A 128 9.14 -2.88 -1.68
N GLN A 129 8.25 -2.28 -0.86
CA GLN A 129 6.81 -2.31 -1.12
C GLN A 129 6.45 -1.67 -2.47
N ILE A 130 7.00 -0.47 -2.72
CA ILE A 130 6.78 0.24 -3.99
C ILE A 130 7.37 -0.58 -5.15
N ALA A 131 8.57 -1.14 -4.96
CA ALA A 131 9.22 -2.00 -5.94
C ALA A 131 8.34 -3.20 -6.32
N ALA A 132 7.74 -3.89 -5.35
CA ALA A 132 6.91 -5.06 -5.60
C ALA A 132 5.71 -4.76 -6.52
N GLU A 133 5.10 -3.59 -6.37
CA GLU A 133 4.02 -3.14 -7.24
C GLU A 133 4.52 -2.69 -8.62
N LEU A 134 5.71 -2.06 -8.67
CA LEU A 134 6.34 -1.63 -9.92
C LEU A 134 6.85 -2.77 -10.81
N VAL A 135 7.09 -3.97 -10.26
CA VAL A 135 7.49 -5.13 -11.08
C VAL A 135 6.42 -5.48 -12.11
N SER A 136 5.13 -5.28 -11.81
CA SER A 136 4.04 -5.47 -12.79
C SER A 136 3.96 -4.39 -13.87
N ASP A 137 4.82 -3.36 -13.79
CA ASP A 137 4.80 -2.19 -14.66
C ASP A 137 3.41 -1.52 -14.79
N PRO A 138 2.74 -1.18 -13.66
CA PRO A 138 1.39 -0.63 -13.69
C PRO A 138 1.37 0.76 -14.33
N ASN A 139 0.25 1.13 -14.96
CA ASN A 139 0.03 2.48 -15.51
C ASN A 139 -0.39 3.47 -14.41
N THR A 140 -1.11 2.98 -13.40
CA THR A 140 -1.52 3.75 -12.23
C THR A 140 -0.90 3.15 -10.97
N LEU A 141 -0.25 3.97 -10.16
CA LEU A 141 0.32 3.58 -8.87
C LEU A 141 -0.39 4.34 -7.75
N VAL A 142 -0.97 3.60 -6.82
CA VAL A 142 -1.66 4.14 -5.64
C VAL A 142 -0.84 3.82 -4.41
N LEU A 143 -0.51 4.84 -3.62
CA LEU A 143 0.38 4.76 -2.46
C LEU A 143 -0.39 5.21 -1.21
N ASP A 144 -0.66 4.28 -0.29
CA ASP A 144 -1.24 4.61 1.01
C ASP A 144 -0.11 4.77 2.04
N GLU A 145 0.10 6.00 2.49
CA GLU A 145 1.16 6.41 3.43
C GLU A 145 2.56 5.90 3.05
N PRO A 146 3.09 6.27 1.87
CA PRO A 146 4.41 5.81 1.41
C PRO A 146 5.58 6.35 2.24
N THR A 147 5.35 7.31 3.14
CA THR A 147 6.39 7.99 3.93
C THR A 147 6.28 7.72 5.43
N SER A 148 5.29 6.93 5.86
CA SER A 148 5.09 6.62 7.28
C SER A 148 6.26 5.80 7.83
N GLY A 149 6.72 6.15 9.03
CA GLY A 149 7.87 5.53 9.68
C GLY A 149 9.24 5.84 9.07
N LEU A 150 9.32 6.78 8.12
CA LEU A 150 10.57 7.23 7.52
C LEU A 150 11.05 8.54 8.15
N ASP A 151 12.37 8.71 8.26
CA ASP A 151 12.93 10.03 8.46
C ASP A 151 12.68 10.90 7.21
N ALA A 152 12.75 12.21 7.40
CA ALA A 152 12.37 13.14 6.36
C ALA A 152 13.27 13.12 5.11
N ALA A 153 14.55 12.82 5.26
CA ALA A 153 15.46 12.75 4.12
C ALA A 153 15.13 11.51 3.27
N THR A 154 14.93 10.36 3.93
CA THR A 154 14.54 9.11 3.26
C THR A 154 13.15 9.22 2.61
N ALA A 155 12.20 9.86 3.27
CA ALA A 155 10.87 10.14 2.71
C ALA A 155 10.96 10.97 1.41
N LEU A 156 11.73 12.06 1.44
CA LEU A 156 11.93 12.95 0.29
C LEU A 156 12.58 12.20 -0.89
N LEU A 157 13.65 11.44 -0.63
CA LEU A 157 14.33 10.66 -1.67
C LEU A 157 13.43 9.57 -2.26
N THR A 158 12.60 8.94 -1.44
CA THR A 158 11.63 7.93 -1.88
C THR A 158 10.59 8.54 -2.81
N VAL A 159 9.94 9.64 -2.41
CA VAL A 159 8.94 10.33 -3.25
C VAL A 159 9.58 10.90 -4.51
N ARG A 160 10.81 11.41 -4.45
CA ARG A 160 11.55 11.87 -5.63
C ARG A 160 11.83 10.73 -6.62
N SER A 161 12.15 9.53 -6.12
CA SER A 161 12.35 8.35 -6.97
C SER A 161 11.04 7.94 -7.64
N VAL A 162 9.94 7.93 -6.89
CA VAL A 162 8.59 7.72 -7.44
C VAL A 162 8.25 8.77 -8.49
N SER A 163 8.60 10.03 -8.25
CA SER A 163 8.35 11.13 -9.19
C SER A 163 9.07 10.94 -10.51
N ARG A 164 10.34 10.55 -10.46
CA ARG A 164 11.11 10.19 -11.66
C ARG A 164 10.45 9.03 -12.42
N ILE A 165 10.07 7.96 -11.72
CA ILE A 165 9.43 6.78 -12.32
C ILE A 165 8.08 7.14 -12.97
N ALA A 166 7.32 8.04 -12.34
CA ALA A 166 6.05 8.53 -12.88
C ALA A 166 6.28 9.28 -14.20
N ASN A 167 7.23 10.22 -14.21
CA ASN A 167 7.57 11.02 -15.39
C ASN A 167 8.12 10.16 -16.54
N ASP A 168 9.13 9.33 -16.27
CA ASP A 168 9.80 8.52 -17.29
C ASP A 168 8.85 7.47 -17.91
N GLY A 169 7.96 6.90 -17.07
CA GLY A 169 7.03 5.85 -17.47
C GLY A 169 5.63 6.34 -17.85
N ALA A 170 5.40 7.65 -17.87
CA ALA A 170 4.07 8.27 -18.01
C ALA A 170 3.00 7.60 -17.11
N LYS A 171 3.35 7.33 -15.85
CA LYS A 171 2.47 6.66 -14.87
C LYS A 171 1.70 7.69 -14.06
N ALA A 172 0.43 7.45 -13.82
CA ALA A 172 -0.36 8.26 -12.89
C ALA A 172 -0.07 7.79 -11.46
N VAL A 173 0.36 8.70 -10.58
CA VAL A 173 0.64 8.37 -9.17
C VAL A 173 -0.34 9.09 -8.25
N VAL A 174 -0.99 8.35 -7.36
CA VAL A 174 -1.85 8.88 -6.30
C VAL A 174 -1.25 8.51 -4.96
N ALA A 175 -0.94 9.47 -4.09
CA ALA A 175 -0.37 9.20 -2.78
C ALA A 175 -1.18 9.86 -1.66
N VAL A 176 -1.51 9.09 -0.63
CA VAL A 176 -2.00 9.60 0.65
C VAL A 176 -0.79 9.83 1.54
N VAL A 177 -0.58 11.07 2.00
CA VAL A 177 0.53 11.37 2.92
C VAL A 177 -0.02 12.05 4.17
N HIS A 178 0.34 11.52 5.34
CA HIS A 178 0.02 12.15 6.61
C HIS A 178 1.08 13.21 6.94
N GLN A 179 0.67 14.48 7.06
CA GLN A 179 1.52 15.61 7.45
C GLN A 179 2.89 15.67 6.72
N PRO A 180 2.89 15.85 5.39
CA PRO A 180 4.15 16.00 4.65
C PRO A 180 4.89 17.28 5.05
N ARG A 181 6.22 17.24 4.99
CA ARG A 181 7.02 18.47 5.02
C ARG A 181 6.78 19.28 3.75
N ALA A 182 6.86 20.61 3.85
CA ALA A 182 6.73 21.53 2.71
C ALA A 182 7.56 21.11 1.48
N ALA A 183 8.83 20.76 1.67
CA ALA A 183 9.70 20.34 0.56
C ALA A 183 9.20 19.07 -0.16
N LEU A 184 8.54 18.15 0.57
CA LEU A 184 7.96 16.94 0.00
C LEU A 184 6.65 17.24 -0.72
N MET A 185 5.83 18.15 -0.19
CA MET A 185 4.59 18.60 -0.85
C MET A 185 4.86 19.17 -2.24
N LEU A 186 5.94 19.95 -2.39
CA LEU A 186 6.32 20.58 -3.66
C LEU A 186 6.78 19.60 -4.75
N LEU A 187 6.90 18.30 -4.44
CA LEU A 187 7.14 17.26 -5.45
C LEU A 187 5.86 16.80 -6.15
N PHE A 188 4.68 17.20 -5.65
CA PHE A 188 3.39 16.81 -6.22
C PHE A 188 2.86 17.91 -7.13
N ASP A 189 2.34 17.50 -8.29
CA ASP A 189 1.76 18.41 -9.28
C ASP A 189 0.42 18.96 -8.81
N MET A 190 -0.33 18.12 -8.09
CA MET A 190 -1.68 18.43 -7.61
C MET A 190 -1.88 17.88 -6.21
N ALA A 191 -2.67 18.57 -5.41
CA ALA A 191 -3.11 18.14 -4.09
C ALA A 191 -4.63 18.26 -3.95
N LEU A 192 -5.20 17.30 -3.23
CA LEU A 192 -6.57 17.25 -2.79
C LEU A 192 -6.59 17.21 -1.27
N VAL A 193 -7.27 18.17 -0.66
CA VAL A 193 -7.51 18.17 0.78
C VAL A 193 -8.93 17.68 1.02
N LEU A 194 -9.08 16.64 1.84
CA LEU A 194 -10.36 16.05 2.22
C LEU A 194 -10.66 16.33 3.69
N SER A 195 -11.94 16.56 4.02
CA SER A 195 -12.47 16.55 5.38
C SER A 195 -13.90 16.05 5.37
N GLU A 196 -14.25 15.15 6.29
CA GLU A 196 -15.59 14.54 6.37
C GLU A 196 -16.10 13.98 5.02
N GLY A 197 -15.20 13.37 4.23
CA GLY A 197 -15.54 12.84 2.90
C GLY A 197 -15.79 13.90 1.81
N ARG A 198 -15.66 15.19 2.15
CA ARG A 198 -15.83 16.33 1.23
C ARG A 198 -14.48 16.95 0.87
N PRO A 199 -14.29 17.38 -0.39
CA PRO A 199 -13.11 18.17 -0.77
C PRO A 199 -13.16 19.57 -0.17
N ALA A 200 -12.04 19.97 0.44
CA ALA A 200 -11.77 21.32 0.95
C ALA A 200 -10.93 22.14 -0.04
N TYR A 201 -10.01 21.50 -0.77
CA TYR A 201 -9.13 22.14 -1.74
C TYR A 201 -8.73 21.16 -2.84
N SER A 202 -8.51 21.66 -4.05
CA SER A 202 -7.94 20.93 -5.19
C SER A 202 -7.11 21.89 -6.03
N GLY A 203 -5.82 21.61 -6.22
CA GLY A 203 -4.90 22.49 -6.94
C GLY A 203 -3.44 22.21 -6.58
N HIS A 204 -2.51 23.05 -7.04
CA HIS A 204 -1.09 22.86 -6.74
C HIS A 204 -0.81 23.03 -5.23
N PRO A 205 0.01 22.17 -4.57
CA PRO A 205 0.24 22.21 -3.12
C PRO A 205 1.14 23.36 -2.63
N GLY A 206 1.76 24.11 -3.53
CA GLY A 206 2.57 25.29 -3.21
C GLY A 206 1.74 26.54 -2.92
N ASP A 207 2.18 27.69 -3.43
CA ASP A 207 1.54 28.98 -3.13
C ASP A 207 0.05 29.06 -3.47
N GLU A 208 -0.43 28.30 -4.45
CA GLU A 208 -1.85 28.27 -4.83
C GLU A 208 -2.73 27.82 -3.65
N LEU A 209 -2.27 26.82 -2.90
CA LEU A 209 -2.96 26.31 -1.72
C LEU A 209 -3.06 27.40 -0.65
N LEU A 210 -1.95 28.09 -0.35
CA LEU A 210 -1.96 29.18 0.64
C LEU A 210 -2.87 30.33 0.21
N ARG A 211 -2.77 30.76 -1.06
CA ARG A 211 -3.61 31.83 -1.60
C ARG A 211 -5.10 31.47 -1.52
N HIS A 212 -5.47 30.21 -1.77
CA HIS A 212 -6.86 29.77 -1.68
C HIS A 212 -7.44 30.05 -0.27
N PHE A 213 -6.75 29.62 0.78
CA PHE A 213 -7.21 29.85 2.15
C PHE A 213 -7.17 31.33 2.55
N SER A 214 -6.17 32.09 2.08
CA SER A 214 -6.12 33.54 2.31
C SER A 214 -7.32 34.27 1.69
N THR A 215 -7.84 33.84 0.54
CA THR A 215 -9.08 34.43 -0.04
C THR A 215 -10.33 34.19 0.81
N LEU A 216 -10.29 33.20 1.70
CA LEU A 216 -11.33 32.95 2.68
C LEU A 216 -11.11 33.72 3.99
N GLY A 217 -10.08 34.56 4.06
CA GLY A 217 -9.69 35.29 5.28
C GLY A 217 -9.02 34.39 6.33
N LEU A 218 -8.49 33.24 5.91
CA LEU A 218 -7.76 32.30 6.76
C LEU A 218 -6.28 32.39 6.38
N GLU A 219 -5.50 33.12 7.18
CA GLU A 219 -4.09 33.36 6.89
C GLU A 219 -3.20 32.29 7.55
N PRO A 220 -2.22 31.74 6.81
CA PRO A 220 -1.24 30.83 7.38
C PRO A 220 -0.32 31.58 8.36
N PRO A 221 0.00 31.00 9.53
CA PRO A 221 0.99 31.57 10.43
C PRO A 221 2.35 31.72 9.74
N ALA A 222 3.11 32.77 10.11
CA ALA A 222 4.42 33.01 9.55
C ALA A 222 5.37 31.83 9.86
N HIS A 223 6.07 31.34 8.82
CA HIS A 223 7.03 30.23 8.88
C HIS A 223 6.47 28.85 9.24
N ASP A 224 5.15 28.69 9.21
CA ASP A 224 4.53 27.40 9.46
C ASP A 224 4.51 26.52 8.20
N ASN A 225 4.44 25.21 8.40
CA ASN A 225 4.34 24.26 7.31
C ASN A 225 2.94 24.34 6.69
N PRO A 226 2.81 24.55 5.36
CA PRO A 226 1.50 24.64 4.71
C PRO A 226 0.59 23.44 4.94
N ALA A 227 1.16 22.23 5.03
CA ALA A 227 0.38 21.04 5.36
C ALA A 227 -0.21 21.12 6.77
N ASP A 228 0.57 21.56 7.76
CA ASP A 228 0.13 21.60 9.14
C ASP A 228 -0.97 22.67 9.33
N PHE A 229 -0.78 23.85 8.72
CA PHE A 229 -1.83 24.87 8.64
C PHE A 229 -3.14 24.32 8.07
N VAL A 230 -3.10 23.71 6.89
CA VAL A 230 -4.31 23.17 6.26
C VAL A 230 -4.94 22.07 7.10
N MET A 231 -4.12 21.19 7.68
CA MET A 231 -4.60 20.12 8.54
C MET A 231 -5.30 20.68 9.78
N ASP A 232 -4.78 21.74 10.41
CA ASP A 232 -5.43 22.40 11.55
C ASP A 232 -6.77 23.06 11.19
N LEU A 233 -6.90 23.57 9.96
CA LEU A 233 -8.16 24.12 9.45
C LEU A 233 -9.22 23.03 9.23
N VAL A 234 -8.80 21.88 8.71
CA VAL A 234 -9.73 20.83 8.28
C VAL A 234 -9.95 19.74 9.32
N ALA A 235 -9.09 19.65 10.34
CA ALA A 235 -9.18 18.73 11.47
C ALA A 235 -9.94 19.36 12.63
N VAL A 236 -11.09 18.78 12.97
CA VAL A 236 -11.82 19.11 14.20
C VAL A 236 -11.81 17.85 15.06
N PRO A 237 -11.27 17.89 16.27
CA PRO A 237 -11.36 16.77 17.20
C PRO A 237 -12.83 16.44 17.51
N ASP A 238 -13.18 15.16 17.48
CA ASP A 238 -14.53 14.69 17.85
C ASP A 238 -14.79 14.84 19.35
N GLU A 239 -13.74 14.70 20.18
CA GLU A 239 -13.78 14.85 21.62
C GLU A 239 -12.61 15.72 22.09
N ILE A 240 -12.91 16.85 22.74
CA ILE A 240 -11.99 17.48 23.67
C ILE A 240 -12.39 16.92 25.04
N PHE A 241 -11.43 16.48 25.86
CA PHE A 241 -11.68 16.31 27.29
C PHE A 241 -11.90 17.71 27.86
N GLU A 242 -13.17 18.15 27.83
CA GLU A 242 -13.59 19.50 28.19
C GLU A 242 -13.32 19.78 29.67
N THR A 243 -12.49 20.78 29.96
CA THR A 243 -12.40 21.35 31.30
C THR A 243 -12.66 22.86 31.36
N ASP A 244 -12.41 23.61 30.28
CA ASP A 244 -12.44 25.09 30.31
C ASP A 244 -13.19 25.74 29.11
N ALA A 245 -13.91 26.84 29.36
CA ALA A 245 -14.74 27.56 28.38
C ALA A 245 -13.98 28.08 27.15
N GLU A 246 -12.70 28.40 27.29
CA GLU A 246 -11.83 28.83 26.18
C GLU A 246 -11.62 27.70 25.16
N SER A 247 -11.51 26.45 25.62
CA SER A 247 -11.34 25.29 24.75
C SER A 247 -12.58 25.03 23.90
N VAL A 248 -13.77 25.24 24.48
CA VAL A 248 -15.06 25.12 23.77
C VAL A 248 -15.19 26.20 22.70
N ALA A 249 -14.87 27.46 23.02
CA ALA A 249 -14.93 28.56 22.06
C ALA A 249 -13.96 28.37 20.89
N ALA A 250 -12.74 27.86 21.15
CA ALA A 250 -11.76 27.55 20.12
C ALA A 250 -12.24 26.40 19.20
N LEU A 251 -12.89 25.37 19.76
CA LEU A 251 -13.48 24.28 18.98
C LEU A 251 -14.61 24.75 18.08
N ASP A 252 -15.50 25.61 18.59
CA ASP A 252 -16.59 26.18 17.82
C ASP A 252 -16.09 27.04 16.65
N LEU A 253 -15.01 27.79 16.85
CA LEU A 253 -14.36 28.53 15.78
C LEU A 253 -13.84 27.58 14.69
N ARG A 254 -13.11 26.52 15.07
CA ARG A 254 -12.60 25.51 14.12
C ARG A 254 -13.72 24.81 13.34
N LYS A 255 -14.83 24.47 14.00
CA LYS A 255 -16.02 23.89 13.35
C LYS A 255 -16.60 24.83 12.29
N ARG A 256 -16.67 26.13 12.59
CA ARG A 256 -17.15 27.15 11.65
C ARG A 256 -16.20 27.32 10.47
N ASP A 257 -14.90 27.42 10.73
CA ASP A 257 -13.89 27.58 9.67
C ASP A 257 -13.86 26.38 8.73
N ARG A 258 -13.88 25.15 9.27
CA ARG A 258 -13.99 23.93 8.48
C ARG A 258 -15.23 23.94 7.59
N THR A 259 -16.40 24.27 8.14
CA THR A 259 -17.65 24.33 7.38
C THR A 259 -17.57 25.35 6.26
N ARG A 260 -17.05 26.55 6.57
CA ARG A 260 -16.84 27.63 5.60
C ARG A 260 -15.93 27.20 4.45
N VAL A 261 -14.82 26.52 4.74
CA VAL A 261 -13.89 25.98 3.74
C VAL A 261 -14.59 24.96 2.85
N LEU A 262 -15.30 24.00 3.44
CA LEU A 262 -15.99 22.93 2.71
C LEU A 262 -17.10 23.46 1.79
N ASP A 263 -17.80 24.50 2.21
CA ASP A 263 -18.87 25.11 1.42
C ASP A 263 -18.32 26.00 0.31
N ALA A 264 -17.20 26.68 0.57
CA ALA A 264 -16.53 27.52 -0.42
C ALA A 264 -15.90 26.71 -1.57
N TYR A 265 -15.53 25.44 -1.34
CA TYR A 265 -14.88 24.61 -2.36
C TYR A 265 -15.67 24.54 -3.66
N GLY A 266 -17.00 24.38 -3.62
CA GLY A 266 -17.83 24.22 -4.82
C GLY A 266 -17.76 25.40 -5.81
N ALA A 267 -17.52 26.61 -5.30
CA ALA A 267 -17.36 27.83 -6.09
C ALA A 267 -15.89 28.17 -6.39
N SER A 268 -14.95 27.34 -5.93
CA SER A 268 -13.52 27.59 -6.06
C SER A 268 -13.01 27.33 -7.49
N ARG A 269 -11.89 27.99 -7.83
CA ARG A 269 -11.13 27.69 -9.06
C ARG A 269 -10.73 26.21 -9.15
N GLY A 270 -10.36 25.62 -8.02
CA GLY A 270 -9.97 24.21 -7.92
C GLY A 270 -11.08 23.25 -8.31
N ALA A 271 -12.31 23.47 -7.82
CA ALA A 271 -13.46 22.65 -8.21
C ALA A 271 -13.79 22.78 -9.70
N ALA A 272 -13.73 23.99 -10.26
CA ALA A 272 -13.94 24.21 -11.68
C ALA A 272 -12.85 23.53 -12.54
N ASP A 273 -11.59 23.60 -12.11
CA ASP A 273 -10.48 22.95 -12.83
C ASP A 273 -10.56 21.43 -12.78
N ALA A 274 -10.81 20.86 -11.60
CA ALA A 274 -11.00 19.43 -11.42
C ALA A 274 -12.15 18.87 -12.30
N ALA A 275 -13.26 19.61 -12.39
CA ALA A 275 -14.37 19.27 -13.28
C ALA A 275 -14.00 19.37 -14.77
N ARG A 276 -13.26 20.40 -15.18
CA ARG A 276 -12.77 20.53 -16.58
C ARG A 276 -11.84 19.39 -16.95
N ARG A 277 -10.87 19.06 -16.09
CA ARG A 277 -9.92 17.96 -16.29
C ARG A 277 -10.65 16.62 -16.43
N TYR A 278 -11.59 16.35 -15.53
CA TYR A 278 -12.42 15.15 -15.64
C TYR A 278 -13.25 15.13 -16.93
N GLY A 279 -13.89 16.24 -17.30
CA GLY A 279 -14.66 16.35 -18.55
C GLY A 279 -13.81 16.09 -19.79
N ALA A 280 -12.59 16.64 -19.85
CA ALA A 280 -11.64 16.39 -20.92
C ALA A 280 -11.21 14.91 -21.00
N ALA A 281 -10.91 14.30 -19.85
CA ALA A 281 -10.56 12.88 -19.77
C ALA A 281 -11.74 11.97 -20.19
N ALA A 282 -12.97 12.31 -19.77
CA ALA A 282 -14.17 11.59 -20.16
C ALA A 282 -14.50 11.72 -21.65
N ALA A 283 -14.28 12.90 -22.24
CA ALA A 283 -14.43 13.10 -23.68
C ALA A 283 -13.41 12.29 -24.49
N ALA A 284 -12.14 12.27 -24.05
CA ALA A 284 -11.10 11.45 -24.67
C ALA A 284 -11.42 9.95 -24.58
N ALA A 285 -11.87 9.49 -23.41
CA ALA A 285 -12.32 8.12 -23.16
C ALA A 285 -13.43 7.66 -24.13
N ALA A 286 -14.39 8.54 -24.44
CA ALA A 286 -15.48 8.23 -25.35
C ALA A 286 -15.02 8.07 -26.82
N GLY A 287 -13.94 8.75 -27.22
CA GLY A 287 -13.38 8.68 -28.58
C GLY A 287 -12.45 7.48 -28.80
N GLU A 288 -11.76 7.02 -27.76
CA GLU A 288 -10.77 5.94 -27.82
C GLU A 288 -11.27 4.66 -27.14
N ALA A 289 -12.44 4.13 -27.55
CA ALA A 289 -12.96 2.84 -27.07
C ALA A 289 -12.05 1.68 -27.52
N ARG A 290 -10.85 1.60 -26.94
CA ARG A 290 -9.85 0.59 -27.19
C ARG A 290 -10.07 -0.48 -26.14
N GLU A 291 -10.65 -1.61 -26.54
CA GLU A 291 -10.67 -2.83 -25.73
C GLU A 291 -9.21 -3.27 -25.46
N ARG A 292 -8.58 -2.70 -24.43
CA ARG A 292 -7.32 -3.22 -23.92
C ARG A 292 -7.65 -4.48 -23.12
N ARG A 293 -7.53 -5.63 -23.79
CA ARG A 293 -7.56 -6.93 -23.11
C ARG A 293 -6.45 -6.97 -22.09
N GLU A 294 -6.81 -7.15 -20.82
CA GLU A 294 -5.85 -7.49 -19.79
C GLU A 294 -5.11 -8.78 -20.20
N PRO A 295 -3.78 -8.84 -20.03
CA PRO A 295 -3.03 -10.05 -20.34
C PRO A 295 -3.56 -11.23 -19.52
N ALA A 296 -3.73 -12.37 -20.17
CA ALA A 296 -4.27 -13.57 -19.55
C ALA A 296 -3.45 -13.97 -18.31
N PRO A 297 -4.11 -14.44 -17.23
CA PRO A 297 -3.41 -14.96 -16.07
C PRO A 297 -2.47 -16.11 -16.45
N SER A 298 -1.40 -16.29 -15.66
CA SER A 298 -0.60 -17.52 -15.69
C SER A 298 -1.49 -18.74 -15.44
N SER A 299 -1.10 -19.89 -15.98
CA SER A 299 -1.76 -21.15 -15.69
C SER A 299 -1.69 -21.48 -14.19
N TRP A 300 -2.72 -22.15 -13.67
CA TRP A 300 -2.80 -22.53 -12.26
C TRP A 300 -1.60 -23.37 -11.81
N LEU A 301 -1.17 -24.34 -12.64
CA LEU A 301 0.01 -25.18 -12.35
C LEU A 301 1.30 -24.35 -12.23
N TYR A 302 1.46 -23.34 -13.08
CA TYR A 302 2.61 -22.45 -13.01
C TYR A 302 2.59 -21.62 -11.73
N GLN A 303 1.43 -21.05 -11.37
CA GLN A 303 1.29 -20.31 -10.11
C GLN A 303 1.58 -21.22 -8.91
N PHE A 304 1.06 -22.45 -8.92
CA PHE A 304 1.31 -23.44 -7.88
C PHE A 304 2.80 -23.77 -7.75
N ASP A 305 3.52 -24.07 -8.84
CA ASP A 305 4.95 -24.35 -8.80
C ASP A 305 5.76 -23.17 -8.24
N VAL A 306 5.47 -21.95 -8.69
CA VAL A 306 6.16 -20.75 -8.21
C VAL A 306 5.91 -20.52 -6.72
N LEU A 307 4.66 -20.67 -6.27
CA LEU A 307 4.28 -20.51 -4.87
C LEU A 307 4.83 -21.63 -3.98
N ALA A 308 4.83 -22.87 -4.46
CA ALA A 308 5.39 -24.02 -3.76
C ALA A 308 6.90 -23.84 -3.56
N ARG A 309 7.65 -23.46 -4.60
CA ARG A 309 9.09 -23.16 -4.48
C ARG A 309 9.36 -22.05 -3.48
N ARG A 310 8.55 -20.98 -3.50
CA ARG A 310 8.65 -19.89 -2.52
C ARG A 310 8.40 -20.40 -1.10
N ALA A 311 7.35 -21.20 -0.91
CA ALA A 311 6.97 -21.74 0.39
C ALA A 311 8.04 -22.67 0.95
N PHE A 312 8.62 -23.55 0.13
CA PHE A 312 9.75 -24.40 0.54
C PHE A 312 10.98 -23.57 0.89
N THR A 313 11.33 -22.58 0.06
CA THR A 313 12.48 -21.69 0.34
C THR A 313 12.31 -20.97 1.69
N TYR A 314 11.13 -20.39 1.91
CA TYR A 314 10.78 -19.74 3.17
C TYR A 314 10.86 -20.72 4.35
N LYS A 315 10.21 -21.88 4.23
CA LYS A 315 10.10 -22.86 5.32
C LYS A 315 11.44 -23.48 5.71
N PHE A 316 12.30 -23.81 4.75
CA PHE A 316 13.61 -24.39 5.04
C PHE A 316 14.63 -23.39 5.59
N ARG A 317 14.44 -22.09 5.33
CA ARG A 317 15.32 -21.04 5.88
C ARG A 317 14.89 -20.56 7.26
N ASP A 318 13.69 -20.89 7.71
CA ASP A 318 13.27 -20.66 9.09
C ASP A 318 13.82 -21.77 9.98
N GLU A 319 15.11 -21.66 10.33
CA GLU A 319 15.83 -22.66 11.12
C GLU A 319 15.13 -22.94 12.45
N MET A 320 14.57 -21.91 13.11
CA MET A 320 13.86 -22.07 14.37
C MET A 320 12.64 -22.97 14.20
N VAL A 321 11.79 -22.69 13.22
CA VAL A 321 10.59 -23.51 12.97
C VAL A 321 10.97 -24.95 12.61
N VAL A 322 11.97 -25.13 11.75
CA VAL A 322 12.42 -26.48 11.34
C VAL A 322 12.99 -27.24 12.53
N VAL A 323 13.88 -26.62 13.31
CA VAL A 323 14.50 -27.25 14.48
C VAL A 323 13.44 -27.58 15.53
N THR A 324 12.50 -26.68 15.83
CA THR A 324 11.42 -26.94 16.78
C THR A 324 10.54 -28.11 16.32
N GLN A 325 10.14 -28.16 15.04
CA GLN A 325 9.33 -29.26 14.50
C GLN A 325 10.06 -30.61 14.55
N VAL A 326 11.32 -30.66 14.12
CA VAL A 326 12.13 -31.89 14.14
C VAL A 326 12.41 -32.34 15.56
N SER A 327 12.74 -31.40 16.46
CA SER A 327 13.02 -31.71 17.87
C SER A 327 11.78 -32.22 18.59
N MET A 328 10.63 -31.59 18.37
CA MET A 328 9.35 -32.04 18.94
C MET A 328 8.98 -33.44 18.44
N ALA A 329 9.14 -33.69 17.14
CA ALA A 329 8.91 -35.02 16.56
C ALA A 329 9.85 -36.08 17.14
N LEU A 330 11.13 -35.75 17.34
CA LEU A 330 12.12 -36.66 17.93
C LEU A 330 11.80 -36.96 19.40
N ILE A 331 11.51 -35.93 20.20
CA ILE A 331 11.12 -36.09 21.61
C ILE A 331 9.88 -36.97 21.71
N MET A 332 8.87 -36.72 20.86
CA MET A 332 7.65 -37.50 20.84
C MET A 332 7.92 -38.96 20.44
N ALA A 333 8.75 -39.20 19.43
CA ALA A 333 9.13 -40.54 19.01
C ALA A 333 9.87 -41.31 20.13
N VAL A 334 10.76 -40.64 20.86
CA VAL A 334 11.47 -41.23 22.00
C VAL A 334 10.51 -41.54 23.14
N LEU A 335 9.59 -40.63 23.49
CA LEU A 335 8.58 -40.87 24.52
C LEU A 335 7.68 -42.05 24.17
N LEU A 336 7.19 -42.09 22.93
CA LEU A 336 6.32 -43.18 22.47
C LEU A 336 7.08 -44.51 22.46
N GLY A 337 8.34 -44.51 21.99
CA GLY A 337 9.22 -45.68 22.01
C GLY A 337 9.55 -46.16 23.42
N ALA A 338 9.65 -45.24 24.39
CA ALA A 338 9.88 -45.58 25.80
C ALA A 338 8.62 -46.17 26.47
N ILE A 339 7.43 -45.61 26.19
CA ILE A 339 6.15 -46.10 26.74
C ILE A 339 5.83 -47.50 26.20
N TYR A 340 6.07 -47.72 24.91
CA TYR A 340 5.76 -48.97 24.21
C TYR A 340 7.02 -49.78 23.90
N TYR A 341 8.02 -49.73 24.78
CA TYR A 341 9.28 -50.45 24.60
C TYR A 341 9.08 -51.97 24.67
N ASP A 342 9.77 -52.70 23.78
CA ASP A 342 9.86 -54.16 23.75
C ASP A 342 8.51 -54.91 23.92
N LEU A 343 7.56 -54.57 23.06
CA LEU A 343 6.25 -55.23 23.01
C LEU A 343 6.41 -56.71 22.62
N GLY A 344 6.21 -57.60 23.59
CA GLY A 344 6.21 -59.05 23.39
C GLY A 344 5.18 -59.56 22.37
N LEU A 345 5.05 -60.89 22.26
CA LEU A 345 4.16 -61.54 21.27
C LEU A 345 2.84 -62.09 21.87
N GLY A 346 2.54 -61.79 23.14
CA GLY A 346 1.35 -62.27 23.85
C GLY A 346 0.05 -61.51 23.52
N GLN A 347 -1.09 -61.97 24.03
CA GLN A 347 -2.39 -61.37 23.73
C GLN A 347 -2.53 -59.91 24.26
N GLU A 348 -1.92 -59.58 25.40
CA GLU A 348 -1.86 -58.19 25.92
C GLU A 348 -1.05 -57.26 25.01
N SER A 349 -0.05 -57.79 24.28
CA SER A 349 0.76 -56.99 23.35
C SER A 349 -0.05 -56.45 22.17
N VAL A 350 -1.14 -57.12 21.81
CA VAL A 350 -2.04 -56.69 20.73
C VAL A 350 -2.71 -55.37 21.11
N GLN A 351 -3.22 -55.27 22.34
CA GLN A 351 -3.87 -54.05 22.83
C GLN A 351 -2.87 -52.88 22.93
N ASN A 352 -1.65 -53.16 23.40
CA ASN A 352 -0.59 -52.14 23.47
C ASN A 352 -0.15 -51.65 22.07
N ARG A 353 -0.07 -52.53 21.06
CA ARG A 353 0.22 -52.14 19.67
C ARG A 353 -0.87 -51.26 19.08
N VAL A 354 -2.14 -51.61 19.30
CA VAL A 354 -3.28 -50.79 18.88
C VAL A 354 -3.24 -49.42 19.55
N GLY A 355 -2.92 -49.38 20.85
CA GLY A 355 -2.70 -48.13 21.60
C GLY A 355 -1.60 -47.27 21.00
N ALA A 356 -0.43 -47.85 20.73
CA ALA A 356 0.72 -47.13 20.15
C ALA A 356 0.39 -46.51 18.78
N VAL A 357 -0.26 -47.26 17.88
CA VAL A 357 -0.66 -46.78 16.56
C VAL A 357 -1.71 -45.68 16.68
N SER A 358 -2.73 -45.88 17.53
CA SER A 358 -3.80 -44.89 17.74
C SER A 358 -3.24 -43.58 18.30
N PHE A 359 -2.34 -43.67 19.28
CA PHE A 359 -1.71 -42.49 19.90
C PHE A 359 -0.78 -41.79 18.91
N SER A 360 -0.04 -42.52 18.07
CA SER A 360 0.79 -41.95 17.01
C SER A 360 -0.03 -41.20 15.96
N MET A 361 -1.17 -41.76 15.53
CA MET A 361 -2.08 -41.09 14.60
C MET A 361 -2.68 -39.82 15.20
N LEU A 362 -3.10 -39.89 16.46
CA LEU A 362 -3.67 -38.76 17.19
C LEU A 362 -2.63 -37.64 17.36
N LEU A 363 -1.38 -37.98 17.67
CA LEU A 363 -0.28 -37.03 17.74
C LEU A 363 0.07 -36.40 16.39
N MET A 364 -0.11 -37.09 15.27
CA MET A 364 0.11 -36.51 13.93
C MET A 364 -1.03 -35.61 13.46
N SER A 365 -2.21 -35.68 14.09
CA SER A 365 -3.35 -34.83 13.73
C SER A 365 -3.37 -33.48 14.44
N PHE A 366 -2.58 -33.31 15.50
CA PHE A 366 -2.35 -32.04 16.20
C PHE A 366 -1.00 -31.46 15.78
#